data_AF-A0A0N0KBS0-F1
#
_entry.id   AF-A0A0N0KBS0-F1
#
_cell.length_a   1.000
_cell.length_b   1.000
_cell.length_c   1.000
_cell.angle_alpha   90.00
_cell.angle_beta   90.00
_cell.angle_gamma   90.00
#
_symmetry.space_group_name_H-M   'P 1'
#
loop_
_entity.id
_entity.type
_entity.pdbx_description
1 polymer ?
#
loop_
_entity_poly.entity_id
_entity_poly.type
_entity_poly.pdbx_seq_one_letter_code
_entity_poly.pdbx_strand_id
1 'polypeptide(L)'
;PAETIATRQANFKKMGGAMKALKDELGAGADKAKLLAAARTLAATARLQGGLFPAGTGPSSGVKTDALPAIWTQKPTFDAAAGKLVAEADKLAGIAGSGNTAAVLAQFKVVGGTCAACHRQFRAEE
;
A
#
# COMPACT_ATOMS: atom_id res chain seq x y z
N PRO A 1 10.23 -18.42 5.78
CA PRO A 1 8.86 -18.05 5.34
C PRO A 1 8.07 -17.22 6.36
N ALA A 2 7.97 -17.67 7.63
CA ALA A 2 7.15 -17.02 8.66
C ALA A 2 7.50 -15.54 8.90
N GLU A 3 8.78 -15.22 9.08
CA GLU A 3 9.24 -13.85 9.28
C GLU A 3 8.90 -12.94 8.08
N THR A 4 9.16 -13.39 6.85
CA THR A 4 8.81 -12.65 5.63
C THR A 4 7.31 -12.34 5.55
N ILE A 5 6.46 -13.32 5.89
CA ILE A 5 5.00 -13.19 5.90
C ILE A 5 4.57 -12.18 6.98
N ALA A 6 5.12 -12.28 8.19
CA ALA A 6 4.85 -11.35 9.27
C ALA A 6 5.27 -9.92 8.90
N THR A 7 6.45 -9.74 8.31
CA THR A 7 6.96 -8.43 7.87
C THR A 7 6.07 -7.79 6.82
N ARG A 8 5.64 -8.52 5.78
CA ARG A 8 4.72 -7.92 4.79
C ARG A 8 3.37 -7.58 5.40
N GLN A 9 2.83 -8.41 6.29
CA GLN A 9 1.56 -8.12 6.96
C GLN A 9 1.66 -6.87 7.84
N ALA A 10 2.76 -6.73 8.60
CA ALA A 10 3.03 -5.53 9.39
C ALA A 10 3.16 -4.27 8.52
N ASN A 11 3.85 -4.39 7.39
CA ASN A 11 3.98 -3.29 6.43
C ASN A 11 2.63 -2.90 5.80
N PHE A 12 1.76 -3.87 5.45
CA PHE A 12 0.40 -3.57 4.98
C PHE A 12 -0.44 -2.87 6.06
N LYS A 13 -0.36 -3.30 7.32
CA LYS A 13 -1.02 -2.63 8.45
C LYS A 13 -0.52 -1.19 8.61
N LYS A 14 0.80 -0.97 8.50
CA LYS A 14 1.41 0.37 8.55
C LYS A 14 0.92 1.27 7.43
N MET A 15 0.84 0.76 6.19
CA MET A 15 0.26 1.50 5.07
C MET A 15 -1.22 1.82 5.28
N GLY A 16 -2.00 0.87 5.81
CA GLY A 16 -3.41 1.10 6.19
C GLY A 16 -3.55 2.20 7.23
N GLY A 17 -2.68 2.21 8.25
CA GLY A 17 -2.62 3.28 9.25
C GLY A 17 -2.28 4.64 8.64
N ALA A 18 -1.32 4.69 7.72
CA ALA A 18 -0.97 5.93 7.00
C ALA A 18 -2.14 6.44 6.14
N MET A 19 -2.84 5.56 5.43
CA MET A 19 -4.05 5.92 4.68
C MET A 19 -5.17 6.43 5.59
N LYS A 20 -5.34 5.83 6.77
CA LYS A 20 -6.30 6.33 7.76
C LYS A 20 -5.91 7.73 8.25
N ALA A 21 -4.65 7.96 8.61
CA ALA A 21 -4.17 9.28 9.04
C ALA A 21 -4.37 10.35 7.96
N LEU A 22 -4.10 10.02 6.70
CA LEU A 22 -4.41 10.91 5.57
C LEU A 22 -5.89 11.24 5.49
N LYS A 23 -6.76 10.22 5.58
CA LYS A 23 -8.22 10.42 5.53
C LYS A 23 -8.72 11.30 6.69
N ASP A 24 -8.23 11.06 7.90
CA ASP A 24 -8.66 11.78 9.09
C ASP A 24 -8.22 13.26 9.06
N GLU A 25 -7.08 13.56 8.42
CA GLU A 25 -6.54 14.92 8.28
C GLU A 25 -7.10 15.70 7.08
N LEU A 26 -7.67 14.99 6.08
CA LEU A 26 -8.26 15.61 4.89
C LEU A 26 -9.55 16.36 5.26
N GLY A 27 -9.45 17.67 5.43
CA GLY A 27 -10.59 18.56 5.72
C GLY A 27 -10.24 20.04 5.66
N ALA A 28 -11.21 20.88 6.05
CA ALA A 28 -10.94 22.30 6.26
C ALA A 28 -9.98 22.46 7.46
N GLY A 29 -8.87 23.19 7.27
CA GLY A 29 -7.86 23.39 8.32
C GLY A 29 -6.80 22.28 8.43
N ALA A 30 -6.63 21.45 7.39
CA ALA A 30 -5.67 20.35 7.38
C ALA A 30 -4.24 20.78 7.76
N ASP A 31 -3.63 20.03 8.66
CA ASP A 31 -2.23 20.11 9.01
C ASP A 31 -1.37 19.47 7.90
N LYS A 32 -0.71 20.34 7.13
CA LYS A 32 0.14 19.96 6.00
C LYS A 32 1.30 19.05 6.44
N ALA A 33 1.83 19.23 7.66
CA ALA A 33 2.93 18.41 8.15
C ALA A 33 2.48 16.98 8.45
N LYS A 34 1.27 16.82 9.02
CA LYS A 34 0.67 15.49 9.23
C LYS A 34 0.33 14.78 7.93
N LEU A 35 -0.28 15.48 6.96
CA LEU A 35 -0.53 14.93 5.63
C LEU A 35 0.76 14.45 4.97
N LEU A 36 1.81 15.27 4.99
CA LEU A 36 3.09 14.95 4.40
C LEU A 36 3.77 13.76 5.11
N ALA A 37 3.75 13.71 6.44
CA ALA A 37 4.33 12.61 7.22
C ALA A 37 3.63 11.27 6.93
N ALA A 38 2.30 11.27 6.86
CA ALA A 38 1.52 10.08 6.53
C ALA A 38 1.76 9.63 5.08
N ALA A 39 1.76 10.54 4.11
CA ALA A 39 2.05 10.23 2.71
C ALA A 39 3.46 9.67 2.50
N ARG A 40 4.48 10.23 3.18
CA ARG A 40 5.85 9.70 3.16
C ARG A 40 5.95 8.32 3.77
N THR A 41 5.24 8.07 4.88
CA THR A 41 5.18 6.75 5.51
C THR A 41 4.61 5.70 4.56
N LEU A 42 3.51 6.03 3.88
CA LEU A 42 2.91 5.17 2.86
C LEU A 42 3.91 4.88 1.74
N ALA A 43 4.49 5.92 1.14
CA ALA A 43 5.41 5.80 0.01
C ALA A 43 6.67 4.98 0.35
N ALA A 44 7.27 5.21 1.53
CA ALA A 44 8.43 4.45 1.99
C ALA A 44 8.07 2.97 2.21
N THR A 45 6.92 2.70 2.85
CA THR A 45 6.51 1.32 3.15
C THR A 45 6.09 0.56 1.88
N ALA A 46 5.49 1.24 0.90
CA ALA A 46 5.13 0.64 -0.39
C ALA A 46 6.36 0.11 -1.15
N ARG A 47 7.48 0.85 -1.13
CA ARG A 47 8.74 0.42 -1.77
C ARG A 47 9.30 -0.88 -1.19
N LEU A 48 9.07 -1.13 0.10
CA LEU A 48 9.56 -2.33 0.77
C LEU A 48 8.74 -3.58 0.43
N GLN A 49 7.51 -3.43 -0.08
CA GLN A 49 6.58 -4.56 -0.18
C GLN A 49 6.87 -5.54 -1.32
N GLY A 50 7.28 -5.05 -2.49
CA GLY A 50 7.48 -5.91 -3.67
C GLY A 50 8.46 -7.05 -3.41
N GLY A 51 9.47 -6.82 -2.57
CA GLY A 51 10.48 -7.82 -2.22
C GLY A 51 10.02 -8.91 -1.22
N LEU A 52 8.83 -8.78 -0.62
CA LEU A 52 8.37 -9.67 0.47
C LEU A 52 7.45 -10.82 -0.03
N PHE A 53 7.55 -11.16 -1.31
CA PHE A 53 6.83 -12.27 -1.95
C PHE A 53 7.78 -13.28 -2.65
N PRO A 54 8.82 -13.81 -1.97
CA PRO A 54 9.63 -14.88 -2.53
C PRO A 54 8.82 -16.18 -2.67
N ALA A 55 9.29 -17.11 -3.49
CA ALA A 55 8.70 -18.43 -3.64
C ALA A 55 8.62 -19.15 -2.28
N GLY A 56 7.57 -19.96 -2.07
CA GLY A 56 7.35 -20.66 -0.81
C GLY A 56 6.82 -19.79 0.33
N THR A 57 6.34 -18.57 0.05
CA THR A 57 5.61 -17.73 1.03
C THR A 57 4.11 -17.65 0.74
N GLY A 58 3.58 -18.57 -0.06
CA GLY A 58 2.15 -18.71 -0.33
C GLY A 58 1.42 -19.65 0.63
N PRO A 59 0.17 -20.01 0.34
CA PRO A 59 -0.65 -20.85 1.22
C PRO A 59 -0.01 -22.20 1.54
N SER A 60 0.81 -22.73 0.63
CA SER A 60 1.56 -23.97 0.81
C SER A 60 2.71 -23.88 1.83
N SER A 61 3.02 -22.70 2.38
CA SER A 61 4.13 -22.52 3.31
C SER A 61 3.83 -23.02 4.73
N GLY A 62 2.60 -23.44 5.02
CA GLY A 62 2.15 -23.82 6.37
C GLY A 62 2.03 -22.65 7.37
N VAL A 63 2.12 -21.40 6.89
CA VAL A 63 1.99 -20.18 7.71
C VAL A 63 0.75 -19.43 7.25
N LYS A 64 -0.08 -18.94 8.18
CA LYS A 64 -1.30 -18.18 7.85
C LYS A 64 -0.95 -16.97 6.97
N THR A 65 -1.52 -16.94 5.76
CA THR A 65 -1.41 -15.82 4.84
C THR A 65 -2.60 -15.76 3.90
N ASP A 66 -3.08 -14.56 3.62
CA ASP A 66 -4.17 -14.32 2.66
C ASP A 66 -3.62 -14.12 1.24
N ALA A 67 -2.37 -14.47 0.99
CA ALA A 67 -1.70 -14.27 -0.29
C ALA A 67 -2.11 -15.41 -1.22
N LEU A 68 -2.81 -15.11 -2.31
CA LEU A 68 -3.30 -16.12 -3.22
C LEU A 68 -2.16 -16.70 -4.08
N PRO A 69 -2.24 -17.97 -4.52
CA PRO A 69 -1.27 -18.58 -5.43
C PRO A 69 -1.03 -17.77 -6.71
N ALA A 70 -2.06 -17.01 -7.13
CA ALA A 70 -2.02 -16.10 -8.27
C ALA A 70 -0.84 -15.12 -8.25
N ILE A 71 -0.31 -14.74 -7.08
CA ILE A 71 0.87 -13.87 -6.98
C ILE A 71 2.08 -14.48 -7.67
N TRP A 72 2.29 -15.79 -7.54
CA TRP A 72 3.44 -16.47 -8.13
C TRP A 72 3.17 -16.92 -9.56
N THR A 73 1.94 -17.30 -9.90
CA THR A 73 1.59 -17.69 -11.28
C THR A 73 1.44 -16.51 -12.23
N GLN A 74 1.10 -15.32 -11.71
CA GLN A 74 0.97 -14.07 -12.46
C GLN A 74 1.96 -13.00 -11.95
N LYS A 75 3.19 -13.41 -11.65
CA LYS A 75 4.20 -12.55 -11.03
C LYS A 75 4.45 -11.22 -11.76
N PRO A 76 4.54 -11.15 -13.10
CA PRO A 76 4.69 -9.87 -13.80
C PRO A 76 3.53 -8.90 -13.55
N THR A 77 2.30 -9.40 -13.50
CA THR A 77 1.10 -8.59 -13.20
C THR A 77 1.12 -8.08 -11.76
N PHE A 78 1.52 -8.94 -10.82
CA PHE A 78 1.68 -8.56 -9.41
C PHE A 78 2.75 -7.48 -9.24
N ASP A 79 3.92 -7.65 -9.86
CA ASP A 79 5.03 -6.69 -9.78
C ASP A 79 4.65 -5.35 -10.41
N ALA A 80 3.92 -5.35 -11.53
CA ALA A 80 3.38 -4.14 -12.14
C ALA A 80 2.38 -3.42 -11.22
N ALA A 81 1.50 -4.16 -10.53
CA ALA A 81 0.57 -3.59 -9.56
C ALA A 81 1.29 -2.98 -8.35
N ALA A 82 2.32 -3.66 -7.83
CA ALA A 82 3.17 -3.15 -6.76
C ALA A 82 3.93 -1.87 -7.19
N GLY A 83 4.50 -1.85 -8.39
CA GLY A 83 5.16 -0.68 -8.97
C GLY A 83 4.20 0.50 -9.15
N LYS A 84 2.95 0.23 -9.57
CA LYS A 84 1.92 1.27 -9.68
C LYS A 84 1.57 1.87 -8.32
N LEU A 85 1.41 1.06 -7.27
CA LEU A 85 1.19 1.57 -5.91
C LEU A 85 2.33 2.50 -5.48
N VAL A 86 3.60 2.12 -5.71
CA VAL A 86 4.77 2.94 -5.39
C VAL A 86 4.70 4.29 -6.11
N ALA A 87 4.48 4.28 -7.42
CA ALA A 87 4.42 5.49 -8.23
C ALA A 87 3.29 6.45 -7.77
N GLU A 88 2.10 5.92 -7.48
CA GLU A 88 0.97 6.75 -7.02
C GLU A 88 1.13 7.24 -5.58
N ALA A 89 1.77 6.46 -4.71
CA ALA A 89 2.11 6.89 -3.35
C ALA A 89 3.18 8.00 -3.36
N ASP A 90 4.14 7.94 -4.28
CA ASP A 90 5.16 8.98 -4.45
C ASP A 90 4.56 10.30 -4.93
N LYS A 91 3.65 10.24 -5.91
CA LYS A 91 2.87 11.42 -6.34
C LYS A 91 2.10 12.03 -5.16
N LEU A 92 1.44 11.19 -4.34
CA LEU A 92 0.74 11.65 -3.15
C LEU A 92 1.68 12.37 -2.18
N ALA A 93 2.83 11.78 -1.89
CA ALA A 93 3.84 12.39 -1.01
C ALA A 93 4.37 13.72 -1.57
N GLY A 94 4.50 13.86 -2.89
CA GLY A 94 4.92 15.09 -3.55
C GLY A 94 3.93 16.25 -3.39
N ILE A 95 2.62 15.96 -3.33
CA ILE A 95 1.58 17.00 -3.27
C ILE A 95 0.99 17.21 -1.86
N ALA A 96 1.22 16.28 -0.93
CA ALA A 96 0.62 16.29 0.42
C ALA A 96 0.92 17.57 1.23
N GLY A 97 2.08 18.19 1.00
CA GLY A 97 2.49 19.44 1.67
C GLY A 97 2.00 20.74 1.00
N SER A 98 1.34 20.67 -0.16
CA SER A 98 0.99 21.85 -0.96
C SER A 98 -0.09 22.75 -0.32
N GLY A 99 -0.91 22.20 0.57
CA GLY A 99 -2.12 22.87 1.08
C GLY A 99 -3.33 22.78 0.14
N ASN A 100 -3.19 22.19 -1.05
CA ASN A 100 -4.31 21.89 -1.93
C ASN A 100 -4.97 20.56 -1.52
N THR A 101 -5.84 20.61 -0.51
CA THR A 101 -6.51 19.42 0.04
C THR A 101 -7.39 18.70 -0.97
N ALA A 102 -7.95 19.40 -1.96
CA ALA A 102 -8.71 18.80 -3.05
C ALA A 102 -7.82 17.92 -3.96
N ALA A 103 -6.63 18.40 -4.32
CA ALA A 103 -5.66 17.62 -5.10
C ALA A 103 -5.14 16.41 -4.30
N VAL A 104 -4.84 16.60 -3.01
CA VAL A 104 -4.43 15.51 -2.11
C VAL A 104 -5.53 14.45 -2.01
N LEU A 105 -6.79 14.85 -1.86
CA LEU A 105 -7.94 13.94 -1.82
C LEU A 105 -8.10 13.17 -3.14
N ALA A 106 -7.92 13.83 -4.29
CA ALA A 106 -8.00 13.18 -5.59
C ALA A 106 -6.92 12.09 -5.72
N GLN A 107 -5.67 12.40 -5.38
CA GLN A 107 -4.57 11.45 -5.42
C GLN A 107 -4.70 10.33 -4.37
N PHE A 108 -5.22 10.65 -3.18
CA PHE A 108 -5.56 9.67 -2.15
C PHE A 108 -6.53 8.60 -2.68
N LYS A 109 -7.56 9.01 -3.43
CA LYS A 109 -8.50 8.07 -4.08
C LYS A 109 -7.82 7.20 -5.13
N VAL A 110 -6.90 7.76 -5.92
CA VAL A 110 -6.11 7.01 -6.91
C VAL A 110 -5.29 5.91 -6.23
N VAL A 111 -4.57 6.26 -5.16
CA VAL A 111 -3.82 5.29 -4.34
C VAL A 111 -4.75 4.21 -3.80
N GLY A 112 -5.89 4.58 -3.19
CA GLY A 112 -6.86 3.61 -2.68
C GLY A 112 -7.36 2.64 -3.76
N GLY A 113 -7.54 3.14 -4.99
CA GLY A 113 -7.88 2.32 -6.15
C GLY A 113 -6.81 1.27 -6.50
N THR A 114 -5.52 1.60 -6.36
CA THR A 114 -4.42 0.63 -6.54
C THR A 114 -4.44 -0.46 -5.48
N CYS A 115 -4.71 -0.11 -4.21
CA CYS A 115 -4.83 -1.07 -3.12
C CYS A 115 -5.98 -2.06 -3.40
N ALA A 116 -7.14 -1.53 -3.77
CA ALA A 116 -8.33 -2.33 -4.04
C ALA A 116 -8.14 -3.25 -5.25
N ALA A 117 -7.52 -2.77 -6.33
CA ALA A 117 -7.25 -3.57 -7.51
C ALA A 117 -6.32 -4.76 -7.21
N CYS A 118 -5.24 -4.52 -6.45
CA CYS A 118 -4.32 -5.59 -6.06
C CYS A 118 -4.99 -6.61 -5.13
N HIS A 119 -5.74 -6.14 -4.12
CA HIS A 119 -6.42 -7.03 -3.18
C HIS A 119 -7.44 -7.95 -3.88
N ARG A 120 -8.25 -7.43 -4.81
CA ARG A 120 -9.23 -8.25 -5.55
C ARG A 120 -8.62 -9.41 -6.33
N GLN A 121 -7.38 -9.26 -6.80
CA GLN A 121 -6.74 -10.26 -7.66
C GLN A 121 -5.81 -11.20 -6.87
N PHE A 122 -5.20 -10.72 -5.80
CA PHE A 122 -4.05 -11.38 -5.17
C PHE A 122 -4.21 -11.66 -3.68
N ARG A 123 -5.29 -11.18 -3.06
CA ARG A 123 -5.58 -11.41 -1.64
C ARG A 123 -6.89 -12.17 -1.49
N ALA A 124 -6.91 -13.17 -0.61
CA ALA A 124 -8.16 -13.82 -0.24
C ALA A 124 -9.11 -12.78 0.37
N GLU A 125 -10.39 -12.88 0.03
CA GLU A 125 -11.45 -12.22 0.77
C GLU A 125 -11.68 -13.07 2.04
N GLU A 126 -11.66 -12.43 3.22
CA GLU A 126 -12.11 -13.08 4.45
C GLU A 126 -13.64 -13.11 4.50
#